data_AF-A0A4P9JDZ3-F1
#
_entry.id   AF-A0A4P9JDZ3-F1
#
_cell.length_a   1.000
_cell.length_b   1.000
_cell.length_c   1.000
_cell.angle_alpha   90.00
_cell.angle_beta   90.00
_cell.angle_gamma   90.00
#
_symmetry.space_group_name_H-M   'P 1'
#
loop_
_entity.id
_entity.type
_entity.pdbx_description
1 polymer ?
#
loop_
_entity_poly.entity_id
_entity_poly.type
_entity_poly.pdbx_seq_one_letter_code
_entity_poly.pdbx_strand_id
1 'polypeptide(L)'
;MVVVLLVALLFAANQNDVIGWLLVIIAAGWLVLAVVVVLGVRRGARSVDRRMKDMSASLAPRLSGEPAPRAAEHAAADPMRDTKLDHSFKIVQVQARVVGEELAKGATADTDMVARALETIQITAANARDMIKDASGAGTAGPGRPSSGTGREAGGAISGEVIN
;
A
#
# COMPACT_ATOMS: atom_id res chain seq x y z
N MET A 1 -24.60 -32.41 13.04
CA MET A 1 -25.03 -30.99 13.13
C MET A 1 -25.24 -30.36 11.76
N VAL A 2 -24.23 -30.31 10.89
CA VAL A 2 -24.35 -29.74 9.52
C VAL A 2 -25.44 -30.43 8.68
N VAL A 3 -25.52 -31.76 8.71
CA VAL A 3 -26.55 -32.52 7.98
C VAL A 3 -27.97 -32.23 8.47
N VAL A 4 -28.15 -32.06 9.78
CA VAL A 4 -29.45 -31.72 10.39
C VAL A 4 -29.89 -30.32 9.97
N LEU A 5 -28.95 -29.38 9.91
CA LEU A 5 -29.20 -28.02 9.43
C LEU A 5 -29.58 -27.99 7.94
N LEU A 6 -28.93 -28.81 7.11
CA LEU A 6 -29.26 -28.94 5.68
C LEU A 6 -30.66 -29.54 5.47
N VAL A 7 -31.04 -30.57 6.25
CA VAL A 7 -32.38 -31.19 6.18
C VAL A 7 -33.46 -30.22 6.67
N ALA A 8 -33.22 -29.47 7.74
CA ALA A 8 -34.13 -28.44 8.22
C ALA A 8 -34.33 -27.30 7.19
N LEU A 9 -33.25 -26.86 6.53
CA LEU A 9 -33.32 -25.88 5.44
C LEU A 9 -34.16 -26.39 4.26
N LEU A 10 -33.99 -27.68 3.91
CA LEU A 10 -34.71 -28.29 2.78
C LEU A 10 -36.20 -28.45 3.07
N PHE A 11 -36.58 -28.80 4.31
CA PHE A 11 -37.98 -28.87 4.74
C PHE A 11 -38.64 -27.48 4.84
N ALA A 12 -37.89 -26.47 5.30
CA ALA A 12 -38.37 -25.08 5.38
C ALA A 12 -38.54 -24.42 4.01
N ALA A 13 -37.76 -24.83 3.00
CA ALA A 13 -37.89 -24.31 1.63
C ALA A 13 -39.00 -25.01 0.81
N ASN A 14 -39.44 -26.21 1.22
CA ASN A 14 -40.43 -27.01 0.48
C ASN A 14 -41.89 -26.75 0.89
N GLN A 15 -42.14 -26.13 2.06
CA GLN A 15 -43.40 -25.44 2.31
C GLN A 15 -43.20 -23.97 1.97
N ASN A 16 -44.07 -23.40 1.13
CA ASN A 16 -44.00 -22.03 0.58
C ASN A 16 -44.15 -20.92 1.66
N ASP A 17 -43.41 -21.03 2.77
CA ASP A 17 -43.50 -20.18 3.94
C ASP A 17 -42.33 -19.19 3.94
N VAL A 18 -42.67 -17.90 3.91
CA VAL A 18 -41.74 -16.75 3.84
C VAL A 18 -40.70 -16.82 4.96
N ILE A 19 -41.08 -17.43 6.10
CA ILE A 19 -40.23 -17.61 7.28
C ILE A 19 -39.05 -18.55 6.98
N GLY A 20 -39.24 -19.60 6.19
CA GLY A 20 -38.19 -20.54 5.79
C GLY A 20 -37.12 -19.89 4.93
N TRP A 21 -37.54 -19.09 3.95
CA TRP A 21 -36.64 -18.31 3.10
C TRP A 21 -35.87 -17.24 3.88
N LEU A 22 -36.49 -16.62 4.88
CA LEU A 22 -35.81 -15.66 5.76
C LEU A 22 -34.67 -16.32 6.54
N LEU A 23 -34.91 -17.50 7.10
CA LEU A 23 -33.90 -18.28 7.83
C LEU A 23 -32.76 -18.73 6.92
N VAL A 24 -33.05 -19.16 5.69
CA VAL A 24 -32.04 -19.51 4.68
C VAL A 24 -31.11 -18.32 4.40
N ILE A 25 -31.67 -17.12 4.18
CA ILE A 25 -30.89 -15.92 3.88
C ILE A 25 -30.03 -15.51 5.08
N ILE A 26 -30.60 -15.51 6.28
CA ILE A 26 -29.88 -15.15 7.51
C ILE A 26 -28.73 -16.13 7.75
N ALA A 27 -28.99 -17.43 7.66
CA ALA A 27 -27.96 -18.46 7.82
C ALA A 27 -26.86 -18.37 6.76
N ALA A 28 -27.23 -18.13 5.50
CA ALA A 28 -26.27 -17.91 4.41
C ALA A 28 -25.40 -16.67 4.67
N GLY A 29 -25.99 -15.56 5.15
CA GLY A 29 -25.27 -14.35 5.53
C GLY A 29 -24.22 -14.60 6.61
N TRP A 30 -24.58 -15.35 7.66
CA TRP A 30 -23.63 -15.74 8.73
C TRP A 30 -22.51 -16.64 8.22
N LEU A 31 -22.83 -17.56 7.30
CA LEU A 31 -21.84 -18.45 6.72
C LEU A 31 -20.82 -17.69 5.86
N VAL A 32 -21.29 -16.74 5.03
CA VAL A 32 -20.42 -15.85 4.26
C VAL A 32 -19.54 -15.01 5.18
N LEU A 33 -20.11 -14.42 6.23
CA LEU A 33 -19.37 -13.64 7.21
C LEU A 33 -18.25 -14.48 7.85
N ALA A 34 -18.56 -15.70 8.28
CA ALA A 34 -17.58 -16.61 8.86
C ALA A 34 -16.44 -16.96 7.88
N VAL A 35 -16.76 -17.21 6.61
CA VAL A 35 -15.77 -17.46 5.57
C VAL A 35 -14.86 -16.24 5.37
N VAL A 36 -15.43 -15.03 5.29
CA VAL A 36 -14.65 -13.79 5.16
C VAL A 36 -13.71 -13.59 6.34
N VAL A 37 -14.18 -13.80 7.57
CA VAL A 37 -13.36 -13.70 8.79
C VAL A 37 -12.22 -14.72 8.76
N VAL A 38 -12.49 -15.99 8.45
CA VAL A 38 -11.47 -17.04 8.39
C VAL A 38 -10.43 -16.75 7.32
N LEU A 39 -10.85 -16.32 6.12
CA LEU A 39 -9.93 -15.94 5.04
C LEU A 39 -9.13 -14.68 5.39
N GLY A 40 -9.74 -13.72 6.08
CA GLY A 40 -9.08 -12.52 6.60
C GLY A 40 -7.99 -12.85 7.62
N VAL A 41 -8.31 -13.68 8.61
CA VAL A 41 -7.35 -14.15 9.63
C VAL A 41 -6.23 -14.98 9.00
N ARG A 42 -6.55 -15.90 8.07
CA ARG A 42 -5.53 -16.68 7.35
C ARG A 42 -4.57 -15.81 6.53
N ARG A 43 -5.06 -14.72 5.94
CA ARG A 43 -4.22 -13.75 5.22
C ARG A 43 -3.41 -12.87 6.17
N GLY A 44 -4.00 -12.45 7.30
CA GLY A 44 -3.34 -11.64 8.33
C GLY A 44 -2.25 -12.39 9.11
N ALA A 45 -2.44 -13.67 9.41
CA ALA A 45 -1.42 -14.47 10.11
C ALA A 45 -0.10 -14.54 9.32
N ARG A 46 -0.18 -14.72 7.99
CA ARG A 46 1.01 -14.76 7.11
C ARG A 46 1.78 -13.44 7.04
N SER A 47 1.13 -12.30 7.32
CA SER A 47 1.81 -11.00 7.35
C SER A 47 2.42 -10.68 8.72
N VAL A 48 1.83 -11.20 9.80
CA VAL A 48 2.40 -11.11 11.16
C VAL A 48 3.65 -11.98 11.30
N ASP A 49 3.65 -13.21 10.77
CA ASP A 49 4.82 -14.09 10.82
C ASP A 49 6.06 -13.48 10.15
N ARG A 50 5.86 -12.76 9.04
CA ARG A 50 6.95 -12.04 8.35
C ARG A 50 7.49 -10.91 9.22
N ARG A 51 6.61 -10.10 9.81
CA ARG A 51 7.00 -9.00 10.71
C ARG A 51 7.71 -9.49 11.97
N MET A 52 7.26 -10.60 12.55
CA MET A 52 7.87 -11.19 13.74
C MET A 52 9.27 -11.74 13.43
N LYS A 53 9.44 -12.36 12.25
CA LYS A 53 10.73 -12.85 11.78
C LYS A 53 11.71 -11.69 11.54
N ASP A 54 11.27 -10.60 10.95
CA ASP A 54 12.08 -9.39 10.72
C ASP A 54 12.49 -8.70 12.03
N MET A 55 11.60 -8.67 13.04
CA MET A 55 11.93 -8.19 14.39
C MET A 55 12.92 -9.13 15.11
N SER A 56 12.72 -10.44 15.03
CA SER A 56 13.65 -11.40 15.66
C SER A 56 15.05 -11.33 15.05
N ALA A 57 15.14 -11.15 13.73
CA ALA A 57 16.40 -11.00 13.00
C ALA A 57 17.13 -9.68 13.30
N SER A 58 16.41 -8.64 13.71
CA SER A 58 17.00 -7.35 14.12
C SER A 58 17.39 -7.29 15.60
N LEU A 59 16.88 -8.21 16.44
CA LEU A 59 17.29 -8.38 17.84
C LEU A 59 18.43 -9.39 18.04
N ALA A 60 18.53 -10.43 17.21
CA ALA A 60 19.61 -11.43 17.29
C ALA A 60 21.05 -10.84 17.27
N PRO A 61 21.36 -9.78 16.49
CA PRO A 61 22.69 -9.16 16.46
C PRO A 61 23.04 -8.37 17.73
N ARG A 62 22.07 -8.15 18.64
CA ARG A 62 22.30 -7.41 19.90
C ARG A 62 22.74 -8.30 21.06
N LEU A 63 22.62 -9.62 20.93
CA LEU A 63 22.97 -10.61 21.96
C LEU A 63 24.31 -11.31 21.69
N SER A 64 24.75 -11.35 20.43
CA SER A 64 26.09 -11.80 20.05
C SER A 64 26.98 -10.56 20.00
N GLY A 65 27.74 -10.33 21.07
CA GLY A 65 28.65 -9.18 21.26
C GLY A 65 29.85 -9.14 20.31
N GLU A 66 29.59 -9.32 19.02
CA GLU A 66 30.54 -9.14 17.92
C GLU A 66 30.29 -7.73 17.36
N PRO A 67 31.34 -6.95 17.02
CA PRO A 67 31.14 -5.67 16.36
C PRO A 67 30.56 -5.96 14.98
N ALA A 68 29.23 -5.87 14.89
CA ALA A 68 28.53 -5.98 13.63
C ALA A 68 29.25 -5.07 12.62
N PRO A 69 29.54 -5.53 11.38
CA PRO A 69 29.81 -4.58 10.32
C PRO A 69 28.58 -3.68 10.34
N ARG A 70 28.77 -2.37 10.54
CA ARG A 70 27.68 -1.38 10.57
C ARG A 70 26.73 -1.75 9.44
N ALA A 71 25.64 -2.44 9.79
CA ALA A 71 24.57 -2.72 8.87
C ALA A 71 24.16 -1.32 8.49
N ALA A 72 24.47 -0.97 7.23
CA ALA A 72 24.41 0.36 6.69
C ALA A 72 23.34 1.14 7.45
N GLU A 73 23.80 2.13 8.21
CA GLU A 73 22.93 3.08 8.90
C GLU A 73 21.72 3.27 8.02
N HIS A 74 20.53 2.97 8.55
CA HIS A 74 19.24 3.35 7.97
C HIS A 74 19.50 4.60 7.14
N ALA A 75 19.54 4.46 5.80
CA ALA A 75 20.01 5.51 4.92
C ALA A 75 19.30 6.77 5.38
N ALA A 76 20.05 7.68 6.01
CA ALA A 76 19.50 8.69 6.91
C ALA A 76 18.29 9.27 6.22
N ALA A 77 17.11 8.98 6.77
CA ALA A 77 15.86 9.16 6.05
C ALA A 77 15.82 10.61 5.58
N ASP A 78 15.92 10.83 4.27
CA ASP A 78 15.98 12.18 3.73
C ASP A 78 14.63 12.84 4.10
N PRO A 79 14.60 13.81 5.02
CA PRO A 79 13.35 14.37 5.52
C PRO A 79 12.53 15.02 4.39
N MET A 80 13.21 15.47 3.32
CA MET A 80 12.56 16.00 2.12
C MET A 80 11.88 14.90 1.32
N ARG A 81 12.52 13.73 1.18
CA ARG A 81 11.94 12.55 0.53
C ARG A 81 10.73 12.05 1.29
N ASP A 82 10.84 11.94 2.62
CA ASP A 82 9.76 11.43 3.46
C ASP A 82 8.53 12.37 3.41
N THR A 83 8.74 13.69 3.38
CA THR A 83 7.68 14.68 3.18
C THR A 83 6.98 14.51 1.81
N LYS A 84 7.74 14.27 0.74
CA LYS A 84 7.18 14.05 -0.60
C LYS A 84 6.43 12.72 -0.70
N LEU A 85 6.91 11.67 -0.02
CA LEU A 85 6.24 10.39 0.06
C LEU A 85 4.92 10.51 0.82
N ASP A 86 4.89 11.21 1.96
CA ASP A 86 3.66 11.49 2.71
C ASP A 86 2.62 12.20 1.85
N HIS A 87 3.04 13.24 1.12
CA HIS A 87 2.17 13.94 0.18
C HIS A 87 1.64 13.03 -0.94
N SER A 88 2.50 12.16 -1.49
CA SER A 88 2.11 11.18 -2.51
C SER A 88 1.07 10.21 -1.96
N PHE A 89 1.22 9.72 -0.73
CA PHE A 89 0.24 8.84 -0.08
C PHE A 89 -1.08 9.57 0.20
N LYS A 90 -1.05 10.85 0.58
CA LYS A 90 -2.25 11.66 0.76
C LYS A 90 -3.04 11.82 -0.54
N ILE A 91 -2.37 12.02 -1.67
CA ILE A 91 -3.03 12.07 -2.99
C ILE A 91 -3.73 10.73 -3.29
N VAL A 92 -3.04 9.61 -3.09
CA VAL A 92 -3.62 8.27 -3.29
C VAL A 92 -4.85 8.05 -2.40
N GLN A 93 -4.79 8.50 -1.15
CA GLN A 93 -5.91 8.40 -0.21
C GLN A 93 -7.13 9.20 -0.68
N VAL A 94 -6.93 10.43 -1.13
CA VAL A 94 -8.02 11.28 -1.66
C VAL A 94 -8.64 10.64 -2.89
N GLN A 95 -7.82 10.17 -3.83
CA GLN A 95 -8.33 9.55 -5.06
C GLN A 95 -9.03 8.21 -4.80
N ALA A 96 -8.55 7.41 -3.85
CA ALA A 96 -9.23 6.19 -3.43
C ALA A 96 -10.61 6.49 -2.82
N ARG A 97 -10.75 7.61 -2.12
CA ARG A 97 -12.03 8.09 -1.61
C ARG A 97 -12.98 8.46 -2.75
N VAL A 98 -12.50 9.21 -3.74
CA VAL A 98 -13.29 9.59 -4.93
C VAL A 98 -13.79 8.35 -5.66
N VAL A 99 -12.93 7.33 -5.86
CA VAL A 99 -13.34 6.05 -6.45
C VAL A 99 -14.44 5.40 -5.61
N GLY A 100 -14.29 5.34 -4.29
CA GLY A 100 -15.31 4.77 -3.40
C GLY A 100 -16.64 5.52 -3.45
N GLU A 101 -16.59 6.86 -3.47
CA GLU A 101 -17.76 7.74 -3.55
C GLU A 101 -18.50 7.59 -4.89
N GLU A 102 -17.77 7.48 -6.01
CA GLU A 102 -18.38 7.24 -7.31
C GLU A 102 -18.98 5.84 -7.43
N LEU A 103 -18.27 4.81 -6.98
CA LEU A 103 -18.81 3.45 -7.03
C LEU A 103 -20.05 3.28 -6.14
N ALA A 104 -20.13 4.02 -5.03
CA ALA A 104 -21.31 4.02 -4.16
C ALA A 104 -22.56 4.61 -4.83
N LYS A 105 -22.42 5.41 -5.89
CA LYS A 105 -23.55 5.95 -6.68
C LYS A 105 -24.20 4.91 -7.59
N GLY A 106 -23.56 3.76 -7.81
CA GLY A 106 -24.13 2.66 -8.57
C GLY A 106 -24.44 3.05 -10.02
N ALA A 107 -25.71 2.98 -10.43
CA ALA A 107 -26.13 3.26 -11.81
C ALA A 107 -25.90 4.72 -12.26
N THR A 108 -25.68 5.65 -11.31
CA THR A 108 -25.38 7.05 -11.60
C THR A 108 -23.89 7.40 -11.43
N ALA A 109 -23.03 6.40 -11.28
CA ALA A 109 -21.59 6.58 -11.15
C ALA A 109 -20.98 7.21 -12.40
N ASP A 110 -20.08 8.17 -12.23
CA ASP A 110 -19.25 8.69 -13.32
C ASP A 110 -18.02 7.78 -13.50
N THR A 111 -18.14 6.81 -14.41
CA THR A 111 -17.07 5.88 -14.75
C THR A 111 -15.81 6.58 -15.29
N ASP A 112 -15.94 7.73 -15.94
CA ASP A 112 -14.78 8.49 -16.44
C ASP A 112 -14.05 9.18 -15.29
N MET A 113 -14.77 9.60 -14.25
CA MET A 113 -14.16 10.12 -13.02
C MET A 113 -13.44 9.01 -12.24
N VAL A 114 -14.00 7.80 -12.18
CA VAL A 114 -13.32 6.63 -11.61
C VAL A 114 -12.03 6.32 -12.39
N ALA A 115 -12.09 6.30 -13.72
CA ALA A 115 -10.92 6.03 -14.56
C ALA A 115 -9.80 7.07 -14.35
N ARG A 116 -10.14 8.36 -14.33
CA ARG A 116 -9.19 9.45 -14.06
C ARG A 116 -8.58 9.38 -12.65
N ALA A 117 -9.38 9.04 -11.64
CA ALA A 117 -8.88 8.86 -10.28
C ALA A 117 -7.90 7.68 -10.19
N LEU A 118 -8.21 6.56 -10.86
CA LEU A 118 -7.32 5.38 -10.93
C LEU A 118 -6.01 5.68 -11.67
N GLU A 119 -6.05 6.44 -12.76
CA GLU A 119 -4.86 6.91 -13.47
C GLU A 119 -3.96 7.77 -12.56
N THR A 120 -4.56 8.72 -11.83
CA THR A 120 -3.83 9.57 -10.88
C THR A 120 -3.15 8.76 -9.78
N ILE A 121 -3.83 7.74 -9.26
CA ILE A 121 -3.27 6.80 -8.28
C ILE A 121 -2.06 6.06 -8.87
N GLN A 122 -2.16 5.56 -10.10
CA GLN A 122 -1.07 4.83 -10.74
C GLN A 122 0.16 5.70 -10.95
N ILE A 123 -0.01 6.91 -11.50
CA ILE A 123 1.09 7.85 -11.72
C ILE A 123 1.77 8.21 -10.40
N THR A 124 0.98 8.51 -9.38
CA THR A 124 1.49 8.90 -8.06
C THR A 124 2.22 7.74 -7.38
N ALA A 125 1.67 6.52 -7.47
CA ALA A 125 2.29 5.32 -6.91
C ALA A 125 3.60 4.95 -7.63
N ALA A 126 3.68 5.14 -8.95
CA ALA A 126 4.91 4.94 -9.71
C ALA A 126 6.01 5.91 -9.25
N ASN A 127 5.69 7.21 -9.18
CA ASN A 127 6.62 8.24 -8.72
C ASN A 127 7.10 7.98 -7.27
N ALA A 128 6.19 7.63 -6.37
CA ALA A 128 6.54 7.31 -4.98
C ALA A 128 7.43 6.05 -4.90
N ARG A 129 7.17 5.04 -5.72
CA ARG A 129 7.98 3.82 -5.79
C ARG A 129 9.41 4.12 -6.28
N ASP A 130 9.56 4.97 -7.29
CA ASP A 130 10.88 5.35 -7.80
C ASP A 130 11.70 6.06 -6.73
N MET A 131 11.09 6.97 -5.96
CA MET A 131 11.74 7.62 -4.82
C MET A 131 12.22 6.65 -3.72
N ILE A 132 11.52 5.53 -3.53
CA ILE A 132 11.91 4.47 -2.58
C ILE A 132 13.05 3.61 -3.17
N LYS A 133 13.03 3.35 -4.48
CA LYS A 133 14.05 2.56 -5.17
C LYS A 133 15.39 3.31 -5.23
N ASP A 134 15.37 4.61 -5.50
CA ASP A 134 16.56 5.46 -5.50
C ASP A 134 17.26 5.47 -4.13
N ALA A 135 16.48 5.43 -3.05
CA ALA A 135 17.01 5.28 -1.69
C ALA A 135 17.66 3.91 -1.42
N SER A 136 17.16 2.86 -2.07
CA SER A 136 17.68 1.49 -1.92
C SER A 136 18.87 1.21 -2.85
N GLY A 137 19.00 1.95 -3.96
CA GLY A 137 20.04 1.82 -4.97
C GLY A 137 21.35 2.55 -4.66
N ALA A 138 21.37 3.44 -3.67
CA ALA A 138 22.59 4.12 -3.21
C ALA A 138 23.64 3.17 -2.58
N GLY A 139 23.30 1.88 -2.38
CA GLY A 139 24.20 0.84 -1.87
C GLY A 139 24.91 -0.01 -2.93
N THR A 140 24.67 0.20 -4.23
CA THR A 140 25.36 -0.52 -5.31
C THR A 140 26.01 0.44 -6.31
N ALA A 141 26.87 1.33 -5.83
CA ALA A 141 27.88 1.94 -6.68
C ALA A 141 29.06 0.96 -6.83
N GLY A 142 28.98 0.10 -7.84
CA GLY A 142 30.16 -0.60 -8.36
C GLY A 142 31.19 0.41 -8.89
N PRO A 143 32.48 0.06 -8.90
CA PRO A 143 33.56 1.02 -9.09
C PRO A 143 33.60 1.54 -10.53
N GLY A 144 33.67 2.86 -10.69
CA GLY A 144 34.16 3.50 -11.91
C GLY A 144 33.09 4.16 -12.76
N ARG A 145 32.82 5.44 -12.48
CA ARG A 145 32.65 6.41 -13.57
C ARG A 145 33.39 7.70 -13.19
N PRO A 146 34.46 8.07 -13.92
CA PRO A 146 35.20 9.29 -13.59
C PRO A 146 34.30 10.50 -13.81
N SER A 147 34.31 11.41 -12.84
CA SER A 147 33.80 12.77 -12.98
C SER A 147 34.63 13.48 -14.05
N SER A 148 34.10 13.59 -15.27
CA SER A 148 34.67 14.46 -16.29
C SER A 148 34.40 15.90 -15.90
N GLY A 149 35.36 16.51 -15.20
CA GLY A 149 35.48 17.94 -15.12
C GLY A 149 35.72 18.50 -16.52
N THR A 150 34.85 19.40 -16.96
CA THR A 150 35.12 20.33 -18.05
C THR A 150 35.03 21.71 -17.47
N GLY A 151 36.18 22.24 -17.05
CA GLY A 151 36.37 23.68 -16.93
C GLY A 151 36.21 24.30 -18.31
N ARG A 152 35.40 25.36 -18.39
CA ARG A 152 35.55 26.39 -19.41
C ARG A 152 35.08 27.70 -18.81
N GLU A 153 36.04 28.51 -18.39
CA GLU A 153 35.88 29.95 -18.25
C GLU A 153 35.51 30.55 -19.61
N ALA A 154 34.49 31.42 -19.63
CA ALA A 154 34.42 32.60 -20.49
C ALA A 154 33.17 33.44 -20.17
N GLY A 155 33.39 34.58 -19.51
CA GLY A 155 32.84 35.89 -19.91
C GLY A 155 31.36 36.19 -19.66
N GLY A 156 31.12 37.18 -18.79
CA GLY A 156 29.88 37.96 -18.81
C GLY A 156 29.54 38.63 -17.48
N ALA A 157 30.22 39.73 -17.15
CA ALA A 157 29.77 40.64 -16.10
C ALA A 157 28.44 41.28 -16.54
N ILE A 158 27.35 41.04 -15.79
CA ILE A 158 26.12 41.81 -15.93
C ILE A 158 26.04 42.76 -14.74
N SER A 159 26.47 43.98 -14.99
CA SER A 159 26.22 45.15 -14.15
C SER A 159 24.72 45.43 -14.14
N GLY A 160 24.06 45.18 -13.01
CA GLY A 160 22.67 45.54 -12.77
C GLY A 160 22.59 46.75 -11.86
N GLU A 161 22.30 47.90 -12.46
CA GLU A 161 22.08 49.18 -11.81
C GLU A 161 20.85 49.13 -10.88
N VAL A 162 21.03 49.56 -9.64
CA VAL A 162 19.95 49.73 -8.65
C VAL A 162 19.31 51.08 -8.93
N ILE A 163 18.15 51.07 -9.60
CA ILE A 163 17.31 52.26 -9.70
C ILE A 163 16.50 52.35 -8.39
N ASN A 164 16.74 53.44 -7.68
CA ASN A 164 16.00 53.90 -6.50
C ASN A 164 14.71 54.60 -6.94
#